data_AF-A0A2J6RB58-F1
#
_entry.id   AF-A0A2J6RB58-F1
#
_cell.length_a   1.000
_cell.length_b   1.000
_cell.length_c   1.000
_cell.angle_alpha   90.00
_cell.angle_beta   90.00
_cell.angle_gamma   90.00
#
_symmetry.space_group_name_H-M   'P 1'
#
loop_
_entity.id
_entity.type
_entity.pdbx_description
1 polymer ?
#
loop_
_entity_poly.entity_id
_entity_poly.type
_entity_poly.pdbx_seq_one_letter_code
_entity_poly.pdbx_strand_id
1 'polypeptide(L)'
;MFARTVFRASKVATPSQIARASLPKVARATFTASTRRCTPPEVIAEKEVMQSSYSGGEVQRSTIIVGEEASQKVSPLTQNVYNTMPKTMQSLSLMGKTVVVTGGARGLGNSIAKACIEAGAKNMILFDANQELGDISAAELHEQTGSTIPIDFFKVDVRDAGAVESGMKAVLEKYGAPDVLINSAGIADSNIPAETYDLEMWRRLIDINLTGSFMVSQAVGRALMAENKPGSIILVASMSGSIVNYPQEQSCYNASKAGVIQLGKSLAAEWAKYGIRVNCISPGYMDTALNNVPALDAQKKIWKSLTPQKRLGAVDDLNGLAVLLASDASAFMTGSNVIIDGGYTLY
;
A
#
# COMPACT_ATOMS: atom_id res chain seq x y z
N MET A 1 40.73 -65.24 33.66
CA MET A 1 40.87 -65.97 32.38
C MET A 1 41.14 -64.97 31.27
N PHE A 2 42.24 -65.24 30.58
CA PHE A 2 42.86 -64.61 29.41
C PHE A 2 42.11 -63.57 28.55
N ALA A 3 42.90 -62.54 28.24
CA ALA A 3 42.73 -61.49 27.24
C ALA A 3 42.54 -62.01 25.79
N ARG A 4 42.00 -61.17 24.91
CA ARG A 4 42.76 -60.58 23.79
C ARG A 4 41.93 -59.61 22.94
N THR A 5 42.31 -58.35 23.04
CA THR A 5 42.12 -57.28 22.06
C THR A 5 42.82 -57.66 20.75
N VAL A 6 42.13 -57.56 19.61
CA VAL A 6 42.77 -57.66 18.28
C VAL A 6 42.55 -56.36 17.53
N PHE A 7 43.64 -55.62 17.38
CA PHE A 7 43.83 -54.51 16.45
C PHE A 7 43.56 -54.98 15.02
N ARG A 8 42.73 -54.25 14.26
CA ARG A 8 42.65 -54.38 12.80
C ARG A 8 43.37 -53.20 12.17
N ALA A 9 44.46 -53.53 11.48
CA ALA A 9 45.36 -52.60 10.82
C ALA A 9 44.65 -51.78 9.73
N SER A 10 44.93 -50.48 9.74
CA SER A 10 44.64 -49.52 8.68
C SER A 10 45.44 -49.88 7.42
N LYS A 11 44.75 -50.07 6.29
CA LYS A 11 45.39 -50.07 4.97
C LYS A 11 45.58 -48.63 4.54
N VAL A 12 46.85 -48.25 4.39
CA VAL A 12 47.32 -47.02 3.76
C VAL A 12 46.86 -47.03 2.30
N ALA A 13 46.00 -46.08 1.93
CA ALA A 13 45.66 -45.81 0.54
C ALA A 13 46.73 -44.87 -0.04
N THR A 14 47.39 -45.33 -1.10
CA THR A 14 48.30 -44.57 -1.95
C THR A 14 47.57 -43.37 -2.58
N PRO A 15 48.20 -42.19 -2.71
CA PRO A 15 47.57 -41.06 -3.36
C PRO A 15 47.52 -41.32 -4.87
N SER A 16 46.31 -41.48 -5.41
CA SER A 16 46.07 -41.49 -6.85
C SER A 16 46.46 -40.15 -7.45
N GLN A 17 47.34 -40.18 -8.45
CA GLN A 17 47.68 -39.03 -9.27
C GLN A 17 46.42 -38.52 -9.98
N ILE A 18 45.88 -37.39 -9.52
CA ILE A 18 44.87 -36.64 -10.27
C ILE A 18 45.61 -35.94 -11.41
N ALA A 19 45.38 -36.42 -12.63
CA ALA A 19 45.78 -35.71 -13.84
C ALA A 19 45.15 -34.31 -13.82
N ARG A 20 46.00 -33.27 -13.90
CA ARG A 20 45.57 -31.89 -14.11
C ARG A 20 44.91 -31.79 -15.49
N ALA A 21 43.60 -31.85 -15.54
CA ALA A 21 42.84 -31.38 -16.69
C ALA A 21 42.99 -29.85 -16.76
N SER A 22 43.62 -29.37 -17.83
CA SER A 22 43.77 -27.95 -18.11
C SER A 22 42.39 -27.31 -18.32
N LEU A 23 42.02 -26.37 -17.45
CA LEU A 23 40.84 -25.53 -17.64
C LEU A 23 40.97 -24.75 -18.97
N PRO A 24 39.95 -24.72 -19.84
CA PRO A 24 39.98 -23.87 -21.02
C PRO A 24 39.99 -22.41 -20.58
N LYS A 25 40.86 -21.61 -21.20
CA LYS A 25 40.94 -20.16 -21.00
C LYS A 25 39.59 -19.54 -21.37
N VAL A 26 38.86 -19.05 -20.37
CA VAL A 26 37.68 -18.21 -20.60
C VAL A 26 38.17 -16.91 -21.22
N ALA A 27 37.87 -16.72 -22.51
CA ALA A 27 38.07 -15.45 -23.18
C ALA A 27 37.19 -14.40 -22.48
N ARG A 28 37.83 -13.36 -21.94
CA ARG A 28 37.16 -12.23 -21.30
C ARG A 28 36.46 -11.43 -22.40
N ALA A 29 35.19 -11.72 -22.65
CA ALA A 29 34.36 -10.88 -23.50
C ALA A 29 34.20 -9.52 -22.81
N THR A 30 34.91 -8.51 -23.29
CA THR A 30 34.63 -7.10 -22.99
C THR A 30 33.29 -6.75 -23.60
N PHE A 31 32.24 -6.75 -22.77
CA PHE A 31 30.98 -6.10 -23.12
C PHE A 31 31.18 -4.59 -22.99
N THR A 32 31.25 -3.90 -24.13
CA THR A 32 31.01 -2.45 -24.16
C THR A 32 29.56 -2.23 -23.76
N ALA A 33 29.35 -1.76 -22.53
CA ALA A 33 28.06 -1.23 -22.11
C ALA A 33 27.75 -0.01 -22.97
N SER A 34 26.94 -0.20 -24.01
CA SER A 34 26.19 0.90 -24.61
C SER A 34 25.21 1.38 -23.54
N THR A 35 25.55 2.47 -22.88
CA THR A 35 24.58 3.27 -22.12
C THR A 35 23.58 3.83 -23.13
N ARG A 36 22.54 3.06 -23.44
CA ARG A 36 21.30 3.67 -23.93
C ARG A 36 20.82 4.55 -22.79
N ARG A 37 20.99 5.87 -22.95
CA ARG A 37 20.25 6.85 -22.18
C ARG A 37 18.79 6.45 -22.31
N CYS A 38 18.18 6.06 -21.20
CA CYS A 38 16.74 6.10 -21.09
C CYS A 38 16.39 7.57 -21.28
N THR A 39 15.96 7.96 -22.47
CA THR A 39 15.30 9.26 -22.62
C THR A 39 14.10 9.23 -21.69
N PRO A 40 13.99 10.21 -20.76
CA PRO A 40 12.74 10.40 -20.04
C PRO A 40 11.59 10.49 -21.06
N PRO A 41 10.35 10.12 -20.69
CA PRO A 41 9.20 10.45 -21.52
C PRO A 41 9.31 11.93 -21.91
N GLU A 42 9.16 12.21 -23.20
CA GLU A 42 9.27 13.55 -23.74
C GLU A 42 8.09 14.35 -23.19
N VAL A 43 8.34 15.12 -22.13
CA VAL A 43 7.33 15.94 -21.46
C VAL A 43 6.95 17.06 -22.44
N ILE A 44 5.73 16.98 -22.99
CA ILE A 44 5.26 17.81 -24.10
C ILE A 44 4.96 19.25 -23.64
N ALA A 45 4.69 19.46 -22.35
CA ALA A 45 4.81 20.75 -21.67
C ALA A 45 4.89 20.61 -20.14
N GLU A 46 5.38 21.65 -19.48
CA GLU A 46 5.56 21.75 -18.04
C GLU A 46 4.70 22.91 -17.50
N LYS A 47 4.04 22.71 -16.36
CA LYS A 47 3.26 23.75 -15.70
C LYS A 47 3.57 23.85 -14.21
N GLU A 48 3.67 25.09 -13.75
CA GLU A 48 3.93 25.45 -12.36
C GLU A 48 2.63 25.41 -11.53
N VAL A 49 2.58 24.53 -10.52
CA VAL A 49 1.46 24.42 -9.58
C VAL A 49 1.91 24.78 -8.17
N MET A 50 1.15 25.64 -7.50
CA MET A 50 1.39 26.01 -6.10
C MET A 50 0.92 24.89 -5.16
N GLN A 51 1.82 24.45 -4.28
CA GLN A 51 1.54 23.45 -3.27
C GLN A 51 1.93 23.92 -1.88
N SER A 52 1.23 23.41 -0.86
CA SER A 52 1.66 23.46 0.53
C SER A 52 2.20 22.09 0.94
N SER A 53 3.48 21.99 1.23
CA SER A 53 4.12 20.81 1.81
C SER A 53 4.41 21.04 3.29
N TYR A 54 4.41 19.96 4.06
CA TYR A 54 4.57 20.01 5.51
C TYR A 54 5.75 19.12 5.90
N SER A 55 6.82 19.74 6.41
CA SER A 55 8.01 19.03 6.90
C SER A 55 8.45 19.63 8.23
N GLY A 56 8.72 18.79 9.23
CA GLY A 56 9.22 19.26 10.53
C GLY A 56 8.28 20.19 11.30
N GLY A 57 6.98 20.21 10.98
CA GLY A 57 5.98 21.07 11.64
C GLY A 57 5.83 22.47 11.03
N GLU A 58 6.55 22.81 9.96
CA GLU A 58 6.42 24.08 9.25
C GLU A 58 5.69 23.92 7.90
N VAL A 59 4.94 24.94 7.49
CA VAL A 59 4.27 25.01 6.19
C VAL A 59 5.23 25.60 5.16
N GLN A 60 5.65 24.81 4.18
CA GLN A 60 6.43 25.28 3.05
C GLN A 60 5.51 25.42 1.84
N ARG A 61 5.47 26.62 1.25
CA ARG A 61 4.81 26.84 -0.03
C ARG A 61 5.84 26.78 -1.13
N SER A 62 5.68 25.85 -2.05
CA SER A 62 6.58 25.67 -3.19
C SER A 62 5.80 25.56 -4.48
N THR A 63 6.47 25.89 -5.57
CA THR A 63 5.99 25.66 -6.93
C THR A 63 6.61 24.35 -7.41
N ILE A 64 5.77 23.42 -7.88
CA ILE A 64 6.21 22.14 -8.44
C ILE A 64 5.84 22.08 -9.91
N ILE A 65 6.74 21.49 -10.70
CA ILE A 65 6.52 21.24 -12.11
C ILE A 65 5.76 19.92 -12.25
N VAL A 66 4.57 19.99 -12.84
CA VAL A 66 3.74 18.83 -13.19
C VAL A 66 3.79 18.62 -14.71
N GLY A 67 3.90 17.38 -15.16
CA GLY A 67 3.93 17.04 -16.59
C GLY A 67 2.54 17.07 -17.23
N GLU A 68 2.43 17.59 -18.46
CA GLU A 68 1.18 17.69 -19.24
C GLU A 68 0.68 16.35 -19.84
N GLU A 69 0.99 15.19 -19.25
CA GLU A 69 0.32 13.96 -19.69
C GLU A 69 -1.17 14.09 -19.39
N ALA A 70 -2.02 13.90 -20.40
CA ALA A 70 -3.48 14.11 -20.41
C ALA A 70 -4.10 13.83 -19.04
N SER A 71 -4.13 14.84 -18.17
CA SER A 71 -4.50 14.63 -16.78
C SER A 71 -5.98 14.28 -16.79
N GLN A 72 -6.31 13.05 -16.42
CA GLN A 72 -7.70 12.62 -16.38
C GLN A 72 -8.41 13.44 -15.32
N LYS A 73 -9.12 14.48 -15.79
CA LYS A 73 -9.90 15.39 -14.95
C LYS A 73 -10.72 14.59 -13.94
N VAL A 74 -10.44 14.84 -12.66
CA VAL A 74 -11.25 14.35 -11.56
C VAL A 74 -12.45 15.27 -11.46
N SER A 75 -13.66 14.72 -11.49
CA SER A 75 -14.90 15.50 -11.37
C SER A 75 -15.55 15.20 -10.02
N PRO A 76 -15.25 15.99 -8.96
CA PRO A 76 -15.84 15.78 -7.65
C PRO A 76 -17.36 15.89 -7.68
N LEU A 77 -18.04 15.05 -6.89
CA LEU A 77 -19.46 15.22 -6.61
C LEU A 77 -19.71 16.62 -6.02
N THR A 78 -20.59 17.39 -6.64
CA THR A 78 -20.95 18.74 -6.18
C THR A 78 -22.12 18.71 -5.20
N GLN A 79 -22.22 19.73 -4.35
CA GLN A 79 -23.34 19.88 -3.41
C GLN A 79 -24.70 19.92 -4.11
N ASN A 80 -24.78 20.56 -5.29
CA ASN A 80 -26.02 20.64 -6.06
C ASN A 80 -26.49 19.25 -6.51
N VAL A 81 -25.58 18.43 -7.06
CA VAL A 81 -25.92 17.07 -7.48
C VAL A 81 -26.28 16.22 -6.26
N TYR A 82 -25.50 16.28 -5.18
CA TYR A 82 -25.78 15.57 -3.93
C TYR A 82 -27.19 15.86 -3.39
N ASN A 83 -27.62 17.12 -3.39
CA ASN A 83 -28.94 17.53 -2.91
C ASN A 83 -30.10 16.95 -3.75
N THR A 84 -29.85 16.58 -5.02
CA THR A 84 -30.84 15.95 -5.89
C THR A 84 -30.83 14.42 -5.84
N MET A 85 -29.81 13.81 -5.23
CA MET A 85 -29.70 12.36 -5.13
C MET A 85 -30.74 11.77 -4.16
N PRO A 86 -31.27 10.57 -4.41
CA PRO A 86 -32.10 9.86 -3.44
C PRO A 86 -31.28 9.48 -2.20
N LYS A 87 -31.97 9.32 -1.05
CA LYS A 87 -31.34 9.06 0.27
C LYS A 87 -30.30 7.94 0.27
N THR A 88 -30.59 6.82 -0.40
CA THR A 88 -29.64 5.69 -0.49
C THR A 88 -28.34 6.10 -1.19
N MET A 89 -28.42 6.87 -2.27
CA MET A 89 -27.23 7.34 -2.99
C MET A 89 -26.47 8.42 -2.22
N GLN A 90 -27.16 9.30 -1.48
CA GLN A 90 -26.52 10.24 -0.56
C GLN A 90 -25.69 9.50 0.50
N SER A 91 -26.21 8.39 1.04
CA SER A 91 -25.48 7.58 2.03
C SER A 91 -24.21 6.92 1.46
N LEU A 92 -24.14 6.71 0.14
CA LEU A 92 -22.98 6.14 -0.57
C LEU A 92 -22.02 7.25 -1.07
N SER A 93 -22.02 8.42 -0.44
CA SER A 93 -21.11 9.52 -0.76
C SER A 93 -20.19 9.85 0.40
N LEU A 94 -19.16 10.65 0.12
CA LEU A 94 -18.25 11.23 1.11
C LEU A 94 -18.45 12.75 1.24
N MET A 95 -19.62 13.25 0.82
CA MET A 95 -19.94 14.67 0.88
C MET A 95 -19.68 15.22 2.29
N GLY A 96 -18.83 16.25 2.38
CA GLY A 96 -18.50 16.92 3.64
C GLY A 96 -17.43 16.23 4.50
N LYS A 97 -16.93 15.05 4.13
CA LYS A 97 -15.97 14.26 4.94
C LYS A 97 -14.51 14.64 4.69
N THR A 98 -13.71 14.67 5.74
CA THR A 98 -12.24 14.75 5.69
C THR A 98 -11.65 13.35 5.64
N VAL A 99 -10.81 13.06 4.64
CA VAL A 99 -10.23 11.73 4.40
C VAL A 99 -8.71 11.78 4.51
N VAL A 100 -8.13 10.88 5.30
CA VAL A 100 -6.68 10.63 5.35
C VAL A 100 -6.37 9.32 4.64
N VAL A 101 -5.36 9.31 3.78
CA VAL A 101 -4.87 8.11 3.08
C VAL A 101 -3.38 7.93 3.32
N THR A 102 -2.97 6.81 3.91
CA THR A 102 -1.54 6.43 4.00
C THR A 102 -1.11 5.66 2.75
N GLY A 103 0.15 5.81 2.34
CA GLY A 103 0.60 5.29 1.05
C GLY A 103 -0.07 6.01 -0.12
N GLY A 104 -0.43 7.28 0.10
CA GLY A 104 -1.25 8.08 -0.82
C GLY A 104 -0.49 8.62 -2.03
N ALA A 105 0.85 8.54 -2.05
CA ALA A 105 1.65 9.13 -3.12
C ALA A 105 1.56 8.36 -4.45
N ARG A 106 1.14 7.09 -4.45
CA ARG A 106 1.03 6.27 -5.67
C ARG A 106 0.14 5.04 -5.50
N GLY A 107 -0.08 4.32 -6.59
CA GLY A 107 -0.67 2.98 -6.58
C GLY A 107 -2.11 2.97 -6.06
N LEU A 108 -2.44 1.97 -5.25
CA LEU A 108 -3.80 1.77 -4.75
C LEU A 108 -4.26 2.92 -3.85
N GLY A 109 -3.40 3.42 -2.97
CA GLY A 109 -3.74 4.53 -2.06
C GLY A 109 -4.11 5.80 -2.83
N ASN A 110 -3.30 6.17 -3.83
CA ASN A 110 -3.59 7.32 -4.70
C ASN A 110 -4.91 7.15 -5.49
N SER A 111 -5.16 5.96 -6.07
CA SER A 111 -6.39 5.70 -6.82
C SER A 111 -7.64 5.75 -5.93
N ILE A 112 -7.54 5.23 -4.71
CA ILE A 112 -8.62 5.33 -3.71
C ILE A 112 -8.82 6.79 -3.28
N ALA A 113 -7.75 7.57 -3.11
CA ALA A 113 -7.86 9.00 -2.81
C ALA A 113 -8.65 9.74 -3.90
N LYS A 114 -8.33 9.48 -5.18
CA LYS A 114 -9.08 10.00 -6.33
C LYS A 114 -10.56 9.60 -6.26
N ALA A 115 -10.88 8.34 -5.99
CA ALA A 115 -12.26 7.88 -5.85
C ALA A 115 -13.01 8.56 -4.68
N CYS A 116 -12.34 8.79 -3.56
CA CYS A 116 -12.92 9.50 -2.43
C CYS A 116 -13.26 10.96 -2.79
N ILE A 117 -12.40 11.63 -3.56
CA ILE A 117 -12.63 12.97 -4.08
C ILE A 117 -13.82 12.98 -5.05
N GLU A 118 -13.87 12.02 -5.99
CA GLU A 118 -15.01 11.85 -6.92
C GLU A 118 -16.32 11.63 -6.14
N ALA A 119 -16.27 10.93 -5.01
CA ALA A 119 -17.41 10.71 -4.12
C ALA A 119 -17.78 11.91 -3.23
N GLY A 120 -17.08 13.05 -3.34
CA GLY A 120 -17.41 14.30 -2.66
C GLY A 120 -16.64 14.57 -1.36
N ALA A 121 -15.50 13.91 -1.13
CA ALA A 121 -14.64 14.23 0.01
C ALA A 121 -14.33 15.73 0.06
N LYS A 122 -14.54 16.34 1.23
CA LYS A 122 -14.35 17.79 1.45
C LYS A 122 -12.88 18.17 1.52
N ASN A 123 -12.06 17.32 2.15
CA ASN A 123 -10.62 17.51 2.28
C ASN A 123 -9.94 16.16 2.06
N MET A 124 -8.84 16.16 1.31
CA MET A 124 -7.99 14.98 1.11
C MET A 124 -6.61 15.21 1.73
N ILE A 125 -6.16 14.26 2.54
CA ILE A 125 -4.85 14.31 3.18
C ILE A 125 -4.08 13.04 2.81
N LEU A 126 -2.91 13.21 2.21
CA LEU A 126 -2.02 12.13 1.83
C LEU A 126 -0.87 12.03 2.84
N PHE A 127 -0.66 10.83 3.39
CA PHE A 127 0.52 10.46 4.17
C PHE A 127 1.38 9.50 3.36
N ASP A 128 2.65 9.81 3.22
CA ASP A 128 3.64 8.92 2.57
C ASP A 128 5.05 9.23 3.08
N ALA A 129 5.95 8.24 3.02
CA ALA A 129 7.34 8.40 3.45
C ALA A 129 8.18 9.12 2.39
N ASN A 130 7.78 9.05 1.11
CA ASN A 130 8.49 9.67 0.01
C ASN A 130 8.02 11.13 -0.19
N GLN A 131 8.89 12.09 0.12
CA GLN A 131 8.60 13.52 0.01
C GLN A 131 8.25 13.91 -1.43
N GLU A 132 9.13 13.60 -2.39
CA GLU A 132 9.01 14.03 -3.78
C GLU A 132 7.75 13.46 -4.45
N LEU A 133 7.52 12.15 -4.30
CA LEU A 133 6.33 11.50 -4.86
C LEU A 133 5.04 12.01 -4.21
N GLY A 134 5.07 12.25 -2.90
CA GLY A 134 3.90 12.76 -2.18
C GLY A 134 3.55 14.19 -2.59
N ASP A 135 4.58 15.04 -2.75
CA ASP A 135 4.43 16.40 -3.24
C ASP A 135 3.81 16.40 -4.65
N ILE A 136 4.42 15.70 -5.61
CA ILE A 136 3.91 15.58 -6.99
C ILE A 136 2.46 15.07 -7.00
N SER A 137 2.18 14.00 -6.25
CA SER A 137 0.86 13.39 -6.20
C SER A 137 -0.23 14.33 -5.69
N ALA A 138 0.05 15.12 -4.65
CA ALA A 138 -0.93 16.05 -4.12
C ALA A 138 -1.14 17.26 -5.05
N ALA A 139 -0.09 17.76 -5.70
CA ALA A 139 -0.20 18.82 -6.70
C ALA A 139 -1.03 18.37 -7.92
N GLU A 140 -0.73 17.18 -8.46
CA GLU A 140 -1.47 16.58 -9.58
C GLU A 140 -2.94 16.38 -9.26
N LEU A 141 -3.27 15.77 -8.11
CA LEU A 141 -4.66 15.57 -7.71
C LEU A 141 -5.37 16.91 -7.53
N HIS A 142 -4.70 17.92 -6.96
CA HIS A 142 -5.31 19.22 -6.75
C HIS A 142 -5.66 19.88 -8.08
N GLU A 143 -4.75 19.85 -9.06
CA GLU A 143 -5.00 20.34 -10.41
C GLU A 143 -6.10 19.55 -11.12
N GLN A 144 -6.11 18.22 -11.00
CA GLN A 144 -7.12 17.36 -11.62
C GLN A 144 -8.55 17.68 -11.14
N THR A 145 -8.72 18.21 -9.92
CA THR A 145 -10.01 18.70 -9.40
C THR A 145 -10.37 20.12 -9.83
N GLY A 146 -9.56 20.76 -10.67
CA GLY A 146 -9.68 22.18 -10.99
C GLY A 146 -9.35 23.08 -9.80
N SER A 147 -8.50 22.61 -8.89
CA SER A 147 -8.08 23.34 -7.68
C SER A 147 -9.22 23.73 -6.73
N THR A 148 -10.31 22.95 -6.74
CA THR A 148 -11.53 23.23 -5.95
C THR A 148 -11.56 22.55 -4.59
N ILE A 149 -10.82 21.44 -4.44
CA ILE A 149 -10.79 20.64 -3.21
C ILE A 149 -9.42 20.80 -2.53
N PRO A 150 -9.36 21.09 -1.22
CA PRO A 150 -8.11 21.05 -0.46
C PRO A 150 -7.48 19.66 -0.49
N ILE A 151 -6.24 19.58 -0.97
CA ILE A 151 -5.42 18.37 -0.99
C ILE A 151 -4.06 18.72 -0.40
N ASP A 152 -3.74 18.12 0.75
CA ASP A 152 -2.45 18.30 1.40
C ASP A 152 -1.68 16.99 1.46
N PHE A 153 -0.35 17.13 1.46
CA PHE A 153 0.57 16.03 1.72
C PHE A 153 1.39 16.29 2.99
N PHE A 154 1.53 15.26 3.81
CA PHE A 154 2.43 15.24 4.95
C PHE A 154 3.40 14.07 4.82
N LYS A 155 4.70 14.34 4.93
CA LYS A 155 5.71 13.29 4.96
C LYS A 155 5.62 12.51 6.26
N VAL A 156 5.11 11.29 6.19
CA VAL A 156 4.90 10.40 7.33
C VAL A 156 5.42 9.01 6.97
N ASP A 157 6.53 8.63 7.60
CA ASP A 157 6.93 7.22 7.65
C ASP A 157 6.12 6.52 8.73
N VAL A 158 5.28 5.57 8.34
CA VAL A 158 4.39 4.85 9.26
C VAL A 158 5.14 3.98 10.26
N ARG A 159 6.45 3.81 10.14
CA ARG A 159 7.30 3.14 11.15
C ARG A 159 7.72 4.06 12.29
N ASP A 160 7.65 5.38 12.08
CA ASP A 160 8.09 6.38 13.04
C ASP A 160 6.89 6.95 13.80
N ALA A 161 6.77 6.57 15.07
CA ALA A 161 5.70 7.05 15.94
C ALA A 161 5.68 8.58 16.06
N GLY A 162 6.85 9.24 16.11
CA GLY A 162 6.95 10.69 16.20
C GLY A 162 6.48 11.37 14.91
N ALA A 163 6.78 10.79 13.75
CA ALA A 163 6.28 11.28 12.47
C ALA A 163 4.75 11.12 12.35
N VAL A 164 4.21 9.98 12.78
CA VAL A 164 2.75 9.74 12.81
C VAL A 164 2.05 10.75 13.73
N GLU A 165 2.57 10.97 14.94
CA GLU A 165 2.01 11.93 15.89
C GLU A 165 2.07 13.37 15.36
N SER A 166 3.22 13.77 14.81
CA SER A 166 3.40 15.12 14.26
C SER A 166 2.52 15.36 13.04
N GLY A 167 2.45 14.40 12.13
CA GLY A 167 1.57 14.47 10.96
C GLY A 167 0.10 14.54 11.36
N MET A 168 -0.32 13.71 12.32
CA MET A 168 -1.69 13.73 12.81
C MET A 168 -2.03 15.04 13.52
N LYS A 169 -1.13 15.57 14.34
CA LYS A 169 -1.31 16.87 15.01
C LYS A 169 -1.56 17.98 13.99
N ALA A 170 -0.76 18.05 12.92
CA ALA A 170 -0.93 19.07 11.88
C ALA A 170 -2.29 18.94 11.14
N VAL A 171 -2.77 17.71 10.91
CA VAL A 171 -4.11 17.49 10.36
C VAL A 171 -5.19 17.96 11.33
N LEU A 172 -5.07 17.66 12.63
CA LEU A 172 -6.04 18.10 13.64
C LEU A 172 -6.11 19.63 13.73
N GLU A 173 -4.97 20.31 13.71
CA GLU A 173 -4.88 21.77 13.75
C GLU A 173 -5.55 22.43 12.54
N LYS A 174 -5.42 21.83 11.35
CA LYS A 174 -5.95 22.41 10.10
C LYS A 174 -7.38 21.98 9.78
N TYR A 175 -7.75 20.74 10.08
CA TYR A 175 -8.98 20.10 9.60
C TYR A 175 -9.85 19.49 10.70
N GLY A 176 -9.36 19.42 11.94
CA GLY A 176 -9.98 18.63 13.01
C GLY A 176 -9.83 17.12 12.82
N ALA A 177 -10.53 16.33 13.64
CA ALA A 177 -10.49 14.87 13.54
C ALA A 177 -11.02 14.39 12.16
N PRO A 178 -10.24 13.60 11.40
CA PRO A 178 -10.67 13.11 10.10
C PRO A 178 -11.84 12.12 10.25
N ASP A 179 -12.78 12.14 9.29
CA ASP A 179 -13.94 11.24 9.27
C ASP A 179 -13.56 9.83 8.81
N VAL A 180 -12.57 9.74 7.93
CA VAL A 180 -12.16 8.50 7.29
C VAL A 180 -10.63 8.36 7.29
N LEU A 181 -10.15 7.17 7.64
CA LEU A 181 -8.78 6.74 7.40
C LEU A 181 -8.78 5.58 6.40
N ILE A 182 -8.08 5.73 5.28
CA ILE A 182 -7.67 4.63 4.40
C ILE A 182 -6.21 4.31 4.69
N ASN A 183 -5.97 3.23 5.41
CA ASN A 183 -4.63 2.80 5.76
C ASN A 183 -4.08 1.86 4.68
N SER A 184 -3.41 2.42 3.66
CA SER A 184 -2.92 1.71 2.48
C SER A 184 -1.39 1.61 2.39
N ALA A 185 -0.65 2.24 3.31
CA ALA A 185 0.80 2.07 3.37
C ALA A 185 1.17 0.60 3.55
N GLY A 186 2.08 0.11 2.71
CA GLY A 186 2.50 -1.28 2.75
C GLY A 186 3.55 -1.63 1.72
N ILE A 187 4.27 -2.70 1.99
CA ILE A 187 5.26 -3.30 1.10
C ILE A 187 5.01 -4.80 0.96
N ALA A 188 5.52 -5.38 -0.11
CA ALA A 188 5.52 -6.82 -0.34
C ALA A 188 6.91 -7.25 -0.78
N ASP A 189 7.55 -8.09 0.02
CA ASP A 189 8.72 -8.85 -0.41
C ASP A 189 8.20 -10.19 -0.98
N SER A 190 8.70 -10.59 -2.15
CA SER A 190 8.20 -11.73 -2.93
C SER A 190 9.35 -12.49 -3.56
N ASN A 191 9.17 -13.80 -3.78
CA ASN A 191 10.19 -14.74 -4.27
C ASN A 191 11.38 -14.84 -3.32
N ILE A 192 11.12 -14.85 -2.01
CA ILE A 192 12.13 -15.03 -0.97
C ILE A 192 11.75 -16.27 -0.14
N PRO A 193 12.48 -17.40 -0.31
CA PRO A 193 12.26 -18.61 0.47
C PRO A 193 12.43 -18.35 1.97
N ALA A 194 11.63 -19.05 2.77
CA ALA A 194 11.56 -18.80 4.22
C ALA A 194 12.87 -19.14 4.93
N GLU A 195 13.59 -20.15 4.48
CA GLU A 195 14.87 -20.60 5.03
C GLU A 195 16.03 -19.64 4.78
N THR A 196 15.88 -18.69 3.85
CA THR A 196 16.87 -17.66 3.52
C THR A 196 16.39 -16.24 3.77
N TYR A 197 15.20 -16.06 4.35
CA TYR A 197 14.62 -14.74 4.55
C TYR A 197 15.40 -13.96 5.62
N ASP A 198 15.94 -12.80 5.24
CA ASP A 198 16.69 -11.93 6.13
C ASP A 198 15.83 -11.33 7.27
N LEU A 199 16.34 -11.38 8.50
CA LEU A 199 15.57 -10.95 9.69
C LEU A 199 15.34 -9.44 9.74
N GLU A 200 16.20 -8.61 9.16
CA GLU A 200 16.00 -7.16 9.12
C GLU A 200 14.91 -6.82 8.09
N MET A 201 14.92 -7.48 6.93
CA MET A 201 13.84 -7.39 5.95
C MET A 201 12.49 -7.82 6.55
N TRP A 202 12.49 -8.92 7.32
CA TRP A 202 11.29 -9.40 8.03
C TRP A 202 10.73 -8.32 8.97
N ARG A 203 11.58 -7.78 9.85
CA ARG A 203 11.19 -6.76 10.82
C ARG A 203 10.66 -5.51 10.13
N ARG A 204 11.37 -5.03 9.10
CA ARG A 204 10.95 -3.88 8.30
C ARG A 204 9.55 -4.09 7.69
N LEU A 205 9.28 -5.27 7.14
CA LEU A 205 7.97 -5.57 6.56
C LEU A 205 6.87 -5.56 7.61
N ILE A 206 7.08 -6.21 8.75
CA ILE A 206 6.13 -6.21 9.87
C ILE A 206 5.91 -4.79 10.40
N ASP A 207 6.98 -4.01 10.55
CA ASP A 207 6.90 -2.64 11.06
C ASP A 207 6.11 -1.72 10.14
N ILE A 208 6.22 -1.89 8.82
CA ILE A 208 5.43 -1.10 7.87
C ILE A 208 3.99 -1.60 7.82
N ASN A 209 3.80 -2.89 7.53
CA ASN A 209 2.48 -3.42 7.20
C ASN A 209 1.57 -3.54 8.41
N LEU A 210 2.10 -3.94 9.57
CA LEU A 210 1.32 -4.25 10.76
C LEU A 210 1.48 -3.18 11.85
N THR A 211 2.71 -2.93 12.31
CA THR A 211 2.96 -1.94 13.38
C THR A 211 2.53 -0.54 12.93
N GLY A 212 2.91 -0.13 11.71
CA GLY A 212 2.50 1.16 11.15
C GLY A 212 1.00 1.28 10.94
N SER A 213 0.35 0.20 10.48
CA SER A 213 -1.12 0.16 10.40
C SER A 213 -1.76 0.41 11.77
N PHE A 214 -1.24 -0.21 12.83
CA PHE A 214 -1.70 0.03 14.19
C PHE A 214 -1.48 1.47 14.64
N MET A 215 -0.26 2.01 14.50
CA MET A 215 0.08 3.35 15.00
C MET A 215 -0.78 4.45 14.36
N VAL A 216 -0.96 4.42 13.05
CA VAL A 216 -1.81 5.40 12.35
C VAL A 216 -3.28 5.23 12.75
N SER A 217 -3.78 3.99 12.82
CA SER A 217 -5.16 3.73 13.24
C SER A 217 -5.40 4.19 14.67
N GLN A 218 -4.42 4.01 15.56
CA GLN A 218 -4.47 4.46 16.94
C GLN A 218 -4.49 6.00 17.03
N ALA A 219 -3.67 6.69 16.23
CA ALA A 219 -3.66 8.16 16.19
C ALA A 219 -5.02 8.73 15.75
N VAL A 220 -5.59 8.20 14.66
CA VAL A 220 -6.93 8.60 14.17
C VAL A 220 -8.03 8.20 15.17
N GLY A 221 -7.98 6.98 15.71
CA GLY A 221 -8.94 6.50 16.69
C GLY A 221 -8.97 7.36 17.95
N ARG A 222 -7.80 7.76 18.49
CA ARG A 222 -7.72 8.70 19.62
C ARG A 222 -8.35 10.05 19.30
N ALA A 223 -8.10 10.59 18.11
CA ALA A 223 -8.68 11.87 17.70
C ALA A 223 -10.20 11.81 17.60
N LEU A 224 -10.75 10.77 16.98
CA LEU A 224 -12.20 10.54 16.89
C LEU A 224 -12.84 10.41 18.28
N MET A 225 -12.23 9.62 19.17
CA MET A 225 -12.72 9.45 20.55
C MET A 225 -12.67 10.75 21.35
N ALA A 226 -11.62 11.55 21.21
CA ALA A 226 -11.47 12.83 21.92
C ALA A 226 -12.56 13.83 21.53
N GLU A 227 -12.97 13.83 20.26
CA GLU A 227 -14.04 14.70 19.73
C GLU A 227 -15.44 14.07 19.86
N ASN A 228 -15.57 12.88 20.46
CA ASN A 228 -16.80 12.09 20.49
C ASN A 228 -17.45 11.96 19.10
N LYS A 229 -16.60 11.76 18.08
CA LYS A 229 -16.97 11.78 16.67
C LYS A 229 -16.95 10.35 16.11
N PRO A 230 -18.01 9.89 15.42
CA PRO A 230 -17.98 8.61 14.72
C PRO A 230 -17.00 8.68 13.53
N GLY A 231 -16.51 7.54 13.07
CA GLY A 231 -15.58 7.51 11.94
C GLY A 231 -15.48 6.14 11.28
N SER A 232 -14.81 6.10 10.13
CA SER A 232 -14.53 4.86 9.41
C SER A 232 -13.05 4.67 9.15
N ILE A 233 -12.51 3.54 9.58
CA ILE A 233 -11.14 3.13 9.32
C ILE A 233 -11.16 1.92 8.39
N ILE A 234 -10.46 2.04 7.27
CA ILE A 234 -10.30 0.97 6.29
C ILE A 234 -8.84 0.57 6.24
N LEU A 235 -8.55 -0.69 6.53
CA LEU A 235 -7.20 -1.26 6.42
C LEU A 235 -7.06 -2.00 5.10
N VAL A 236 -6.09 -1.62 4.26
CA VAL A 236 -5.79 -2.37 3.04
C VAL A 236 -4.92 -3.58 3.40
N ALA A 237 -5.60 -4.71 3.58
CA ALA A 237 -5.00 -6.00 3.84
C ALA A 237 -4.57 -6.68 2.53
N SER A 238 -4.91 -7.96 2.33
CA SER A 238 -4.66 -8.73 1.12
C SER A 238 -5.32 -10.10 1.23
N MET A 239 -5.71 -10.71 0.10
CA MET A 239 -6.05 -12.13 0.06
C MET A 239 -4.93 -13.01 0.64
N SER A 240 -3.67 -12.57 0.57
CA SER A 240 -2.49 -13.21 1.17
C SER A 240 -2.58 -13.39 2.69
N GLY A 241 -3.46 -12.64 3.37
CA GLY A 241 -3.74 -12.86 4.79
C GLY A 241 -4.74 -13.99 5.06
N SER A 242 -5.36 -14.55 4.01
CA SER A 242 -6.36 -15.62 4.08
C SER A 242 -5.94 -16.90 3.36
N ILE A 243 -5.01 -16.81 2.40
CA ILE A 243 -4.45 -17.95 1.66
C ILE A 243 -2.93 -17.85 1.55
N VAL A 244 -2.29 -18.89 1.05
CA VAL A 244 -0.88 -18.88 0.64
C VAL A 244 -0.81 -18.67 -0.87
N ASN A 245 -0.15 -17.58 -1.29
CA ASN A 245 0.05 -17.27 -2.70
C ASN A 245 0.93 -18.30 -3.40
N TYR A 246 0.73 -18.45 -4.71
CA TYR A 246 1.50 -19.35 -5.57
C TYR A 246 1.78 -18.66 -6.91
N PRO A 247 2.97 -18.81 -7.51
CA PRO A 247 4.07 -19.70 -7.10
C PRO A 247 5.08 -19.08 -6.13
N GLN A 248 4.99 -17.78 -5.84
CA GLN A 248 6.02 -17.06 -5.11
C GLN A 248 6.08 -17.41 -3.61
N GLU A 249 7.28 -17.48 -3.05
CA GLU A 249 7.50 -17.52 -1.62
C GLU A 249 7.44 -16.11 -1.02
N GLN A 250 6.58 -15.92 -0.02
CA GLN A 250 6.34 -14.61 0.61
C GLN A 250 5.74 -14.74 2.02
N SER A 251 6.28 -15.64 2.83
CA SER A 251 5.74 -16.01 4.16
C SER A 251 5.57 -14.79 5.10
N CYS A 252 6.52 -13.86 5.10
CA CYS A 252 6.47 -12.64 5.90
C CYS A 252 5.30 -11.73 5.49
N TYR A 253 5.10 -11.54 4.18
CA TYR A 253 3.99 -10.74 3.66
C TYR A 253 2.64 -11.34 4.07
N ASN A 254 2.47 -12.64 3.88
CA ASN A 254 1.25 -13.36 4.25
C ASN A 254 0.96 -13.22 5.75
N ALA A 255 1.96 -13.44 6.60
CA ALA A 255 1.86 -13.27 8.05
C ALA A 255 1.47 -11.83 8.43
N SER A 256 2.10 -10.82 7.81
CA SER A 256 1.79 -9.42 8.07
C SER A 256 0.34 -9.07 7.73
N LYS A 257 -0.17 -9.55 6.59
CA LYS A 257 -1.54 -9.24 6.12
C LYS A 257 -2.60 -10.04 6.89
N ALA A 258 -2.30 -11.26 7.33
CA ALA A 258 -3.14 -11.98 8.29
C ALA A 258 -3.23 -11.21 9.63
N GLY A 259 -2.10 -10.67 10.10
CA GLY A 259 -2.04 -9.78 11.26
C GLY A 259 -2.92 -8.54 11.10
N VAL A 260 -2.87 -7.88 9.93
CA VAL A 260 -3.72 -6.70 9.64
C VAL A 260 -5.21 -7.05 9.65
N ILE A 261 -5.60 -8.20 9.09
CA ILE A 261 -7.00 -8.66 9.12
C ILE A 261 -7.48 -8.84 10.56
N GLN A 262 -6.66 -9.53 11.38
CA GLN A 262 -7.03 -9.77 12.77
C GLN A 262 -7.00 -8.49 13.61
N LEU A 263 -6.04 -7.60 13.36
CA LEU A 263 -5.98 -6.27 13.96
C LEU A 263 -7.27 -5.48 13.66
N GLY A 264 -7.72 -5.45 12.40
CA GLY A 264 -8.96 -4.77 12.01
C GLY A 264 -10.17 -5.28 12.79
N LYS A 265 -10.28 -6.60 13.01
CA LYS A 265 -11.34 -7.20 13.83
C LYS A 265 -11.27 -6.78 15.29
N SER A 266 -10.07 -6.79 15.88
CA SER A 266 -9.89 -6.37 17.28
C SER A 266 -10.24 -4.90 17.47
N LEU A 267 -9.72 -4.01 16.62
CA LEU A 267 -10.03 -2.58 16.70
C LEU A 267 -11.52 -2.31 16.47
N ALA A 268 -12.16 -3.02 15.54
CA ALA A 268 -13.60 -2.93 15.33
C ALA A 268 -14.39 -3.27 16.60
N ALA A 269 -14.05 -4.36 17.28
CA ALA A 269 -14.72 -4.79 18.50
C ALA A 269 -14.50 -3.80 19.64
N GLU A 270 -13.27 -3.31 19.80
CA GLU A 270 -12.90 -2.37 20.86
C GLU A 270 -13.53 -0.98 20.67
N TRP A 271 -13.65 -0.52 19.42
CA TRP A 271 -14.02 0.86 19.10
C TRP A 271 -15.45 1.06 18.64
N ALA A 272 -16.22 -0.02 18.41
CA ALA A 272 -17.64 0.05 18.07
C ALA A 272 -18.46 0.90 19.06
N LYS A 273 -18.13 0.84 20.35
CA LYS A 273 -18.77 1.64 21.41
C LYS A 273 -18.58 3.16 21.27
N TYR A 274 -17.63 3.60 20.45
CA TYR A 274 -17.37 5.01 20.13
C TYR A 274 -17.96 5.43 18.78
N GLY A 275 -18.73 4.56 18.11
CA GLY A 275 -19.23 4.82 16.76
C GLY A 275 -18.15 4.78 15.68
N ILE A 276 -16.99 4.18 15.98
CA ILE A 276 -15.88 4.01 15.04
C ILE A 276 -15.98 2.62 14.43
N ARG A 277 -16.02 2.56 13.10
CA ARG A 277 -16.04 1.31 12.34
C ARG A 277 -14.65 1.01 11.82
N VAL A 278 -14.24 -0.26 11.87
CA VAL A 278 -12.97 -0.70 11.30
C VAL A 278 -13.22 -1.90 10.38
N ASN A 279 -12.86 -1.79 9.11
CA ASN A 279 -13.01 -2.89 8.14
C ASN A 279 -11.72 -3.07 7.34
N CYS A 280 -11.56 -4.24 6.73
CA CYS A 280 -10.45 -4.52 5.83
C CYS A 280 -10.92 -4.69 4.39
N ILE A 281 -10.13 -4.18 3.45
CA ILE A 281 -10.19 -4.57 2.04
C ILE A 281 -9.04 -5.53 1.81
N SER A 282 -9.31 -6.71 1.25
CA SER A 282 -8.32 -7.72 0.91
C SER A 282 -8.27 -7.95 -0.60
N PRO A 283 -7.47 -7.17 -1.33
CA PRO A 283 -7.35 -7.34 -2.77
C PRO A 283 -6.66 -8.66 -3.15
N GLY A 284 -6.97 -9.13 -4.36
CA GLY A 284 -6.16 -10.13 -5.05
C GLY A 284 -4.92 -9.52 -5.72
N TYR A 285 -4.47 -10.16 -6.81
CA TYR A 285 -3.38 -9.59 -7.61
C TYR A 285 -3.86 -8.39 -8.41
N MET A 286 -3.28 -7.22 -8.12
CA MET A 286 -3.62 -5.96 -8.77
C MET A 286 -2.55 -5.56 -9.80
N ASP A 287 -2.98 -5.04 -10.94
CA ASP A 287 -2.09 -4.48 -11.96
C ASP A 287 -1.67 -3.08 -11.56
N THR A 288 -0.58 -3.01 -10.81
CA THR A 288 0.01 -1.78 -10.29
C THR A 288 1.40 -1.59 -10.87
N ALA A 289 1.96 -0.38 -10.76
CA ALA A 289 3.34 -0.11 -11.15
C ALA A 289 4.35 -1.07 -10.48
N LEU A 290 4.09 -1.50 -9.24
CA LEU A 290 4.92 -2.49 -8.53
C LEU A 290 4.96 -3.84 -9.24
N ASN A 291 3.85 -4.26 -9.83
CA ASN A 291 3.77 -5.52 -10.55
C ASN A 291 4.10 -5.37 -12.04
N ASN A 292 4.20 -4.16 -12.59
CA ASN A 292 4.44 -3.92 -14.00
C ASN A 292 5.94 -3.95 -14.36
N VAL A 293 6.60 -5.07 -14.01
CA VAL A 293 8.01 -5.32 -14.33
C VAL A 293 8.14 -6.62 -15.15
N PRO A 294 9.02 -6.68 -16.17
CA PRO A 294 9.16 -7.87 -17.04
C PRO A 294 9.47 -9.17 -16.28
N ALA A 295 10.15 -9.06 -15.13
CA ALA A 295 10.49 -10.20 -14.28
C ALA A 295 9.25 -10.97 -13.77
N LEU A 296 8.07 -10.35 -13.74
CA LEU A 296 6.84 -10.95 -13.22
C LEU A 296 5.92 -11.50 -14.32
N ASP A 297 6.24 -11.37 -15.61
CA ASP A 297 5.33 -11.74 -16.70
C ASP A 297 4.92 -13.21 -16.69
N ALA A 298 5.85 -14.10 -16.35
CA ALA A 298 5.57 -15.53 -16.19
C ALA A 298 4.63 -15.79 -15.00
N GLN A 299 4.85 -15.11 -13.86
CA GLN A 299 4.00 -15.23 -12.68
C GLN A 299 2.60 -14.66 -12.92
N LYS A 300 2.50 -13.52 -13.60
CA LYS A 300 1.20 -12.93 -13.99
C LYS A 300 0.35 -13.88 -14.81
N LYS A 301 0.95 -14.72 -15.67
CA LYS A 301 0.21 -15.75 -16.42
C LYS A 301 -0.39 -16.82 -15.49
N ILE A 302 0.36 -17.25 -14.49
CA ILE A 302 -0.09 -18.21 -13.47
C ILE A 302 -1.18 -17.59 -12.60
N TRP A 303 -0.97 -16.37 -12.10
CA TRP A 303 -1.97 -15.66 -11.32
C TRP A 303 -3.29 -15.53 -12.09
N LYS A 304 -3.23 -15.08 -13.35
CA LYS A 304 -4.42 -14.99 -14.22
C LYS A 304 -5.05 -16.35 -14.51
N SER A 305 -4.27 -17.42 -14.67
CA SER A 305 -4.84 -18.75 -14.94
C SER A 305 -5.57 -19.32 -13.74
N LEU A 306 -5.14 -18.98 -12.52
CA LEU A 306 -5.76 -19.38 -11.26
C LEU A 306 -6.95 -18.48 -10.85
N THR A 307 -6.98 -17.21 -11.27
CA THR A 307 -8.14 -16.34 -11.06
C THR A 307 -9.34 -16.78 -11.92
N PRO A 308 -10.55 -17.00 -11.36
CA PRO A 308 -11.76 -17.30 -12.14
C PRO A 308 -12.11 -16.25 -13.20
N GLN A 309 -11.98 -14.95 -12.89
CA GLN A 309 -12.17 -13.86 -13.86
C GLN A 309 -11.06 -13.73 -14.93
N LYS A 310 -10.01 -14.57 -14.89
CA LYS A 310 -8.92 -14.63 -15.89
C LYS A 310 -8.17 -13.31 -16.13
N ARG A 311 -8.13 -12.45 -15.12
CA ARG A 311 -7.46 -11.14 -15.15
C ARG A 311 -6.82 -10.82 -13.81
N LEU A 312 -5.92 -9.83 -13.83
CA LEU A 312 -5.54 -9.10 -12.62
C LEU A 312 -6.61 -8.04 -12.35
N GLY A 313 -6.76 -7.63 -11.09
CA GLY A 313 -7.56 -6.47 -10.74
C GLY A 313 -6.91 -5.20 -11.28
N ALA A 314 -7.68 -4.30 -11.89
CA ALA A 314 -7.24 -2.96 -12.18
C ALA A 314 -7.26 -2.12 -10.89
N VAL A 315 -6.45 -1.07 -10.80
CA VAL A 315 -6.31 -0.27 -9.57
C VAL A 315 -7.66 0.31 -9.12
N ASP A 316 -8.51 0.67 -10.08
CA ASP A 316 -9.85 1.23 -9.89
C ASP A 316 -10.94 0.21 -9.51
N ASP A 317 -10.68 -1.11 -9.61
CA ASP A 317 -11.62 -2.13 -9.11
C ASP A 317 -11.87 -2.00 -7.59
N LEU A 318 -10.95 -1.38 -6.84
CA LEU A 318 -11.08 -1.17 -5.39
C LEU A 318 -11.91 0.06 -5.02
N ASN A 319 -12.08 1.01 -5.94
CA ASN A 319 -12.57 2.35 -5.66
C ASN A 319 -13.99 2.33 -5.08
N GLY A 320 -14.91 1.57 -5.71
CA GLY A 320 -16.29 1.46 -5.24
C GLY A 320 -16.39 0.85 -3.84
N LEU A 321 -15.57 -0.16 -3.53
CA LEU A 321 -15.54 -0.77 -2.20
C LEU A 321 -14.97 0.18 -1.14
N ALA A 322 -13.90 0.91 -1.47
CA ALA A 322 -13.34 1.91 -0.57
C ALA A 322 -14.34 3.01 -0.24
N VAL A 323 -15.05 3.54 -1.24
CA VAL A 323 -16.12 4.54 -1.05
C VAL A 323 -17.27 3.96 -0.21
N LEU A 324 -17.72 2.73 -0.48
CA LEU A 324 -18.73 2.05 0.33
C LEU A 324 -18.33 2.02 1.80
N LEU A 325 -17.14 1.51 2.11
CA LEU A 325 -16.66 1.35 3.49
C LEU A 325 -16.40 2.70 4.18
N ALA A 326 -16.00 3.74 3.44
CA ALA A 326 -15.81 5.09 3.95
C ALA A 326 -17.13 5.87 4.18
N SER A 327 -18.18 5.53 3.43
CA SER A 327 -19.48 6.21 3.46
C SER A 327 -20.42 5.69 4.55
N ASP A 328 -21.57 6.34 4.69
CA ASP A 328 -22.62 5.94 5.66
C ASP A 328 -23.43 4.74 5.17
N ALA A 329 -23.31 4.37 3.88
CA ALA A 329 -23.92 3.17 3.32
C ALA A 329 -23.38 1.88 3.98
N SER A 330 -22.22 1.94 4.62
CA SER A 330 -21.64 0.84 5.40
C SER A 330 -21.79 1.03 6.92
N ALA A 331 -22.75 1.84 7.39
CA ALA A 331 -22.93 2.16 8.81
C ALA A 331 -23.08 0.93 9.74
N PHE A 332 -23.55 -0.22 9.21
CA PHE A 332 -23.66 -1.47 9.97
C PHE A 332 -22.51 -2.47 9.72
N MET A 333 -21.50 -2.09 8.95
CA MET A 333 -20.31 -2.92 8.68
C MET A 333 -19.16 -2.48 9.61
N THR A 334 -18.75 -3.38 10.50
CA THR A 334 -17.51 -3.26 11.28
C THR A 334 -16.94 -4.66 11.53
N GLY A 335 -15.62 -4.79 11.57
CA GLY A 335 -14.90 -6.05 11.72
C GLY A 335 -14.89 -6.95 10.47
N SER A 336 -15.39 -6.46 9.33
CA SER A 336 -15.46 -7.23 8.09
C SER A 336 -14.12 -7.26 7.38
N ASN A 337 -13.72 -8.42 6.86
CA ASN A 337 -12.67 -8.55 5.85
C ASN A 337 -13.33 -8.81 4.50
N VAL A 338 -13.31 -7.82 3.61
CA VAL A 338 -13.93 -7.92 2.29
C VAL A 338 -12.88 -8.29 1.27
N ILE A 339 -12.91 -9.52 0.77
CA ILE A 339 -12.01 -10.02 -0.27
C ILE A 339 -12.52 -9.56 -1.65
N ILE A 340 -11.62 -9.03 -2.47
CA ILE A 340 -11.88 -8.59 -3.85
C ILE A 340 -10.72 -9.03 -4.75
N ASP A 341 -10.81 -10.25 -5.27
CA ASP A 341 -9.68 -10.96 -5.88
C ASP A 341 -10.01 -11.65 -7.22
N GLY A 342 -11.15 -11.30 -7.82
CA GLY A 342 -11.63 -11.94 -9.05
C GLY A 342 -12.01 -13.42 -8.86
N GLY A 343 -12.25 -13.84 -7.61
CA GLY A 343 -12.60 -15.21 -7.21
C GLY A 343 -11.40 -16.10 -6.89
N TYR A 344 -10.18 -15.56 -6.80
CA TYR A 344 -8.94 -16.34 -6.64
C TYR A 344 -8.99 -17.28 -5.42
N THR A 345 -9.54 -16.81 -4.30
CA THR A 345 -9.62 -17.55 -3.03
C THR A 345 -10.73 -18.60 -2.96
N LEU A 346 -11.50 -18.80 -4.03
CA LEU A 346 -12.61 -19.78 -4.04
C LEU A 346 -12.15 -21.23 -4.28
N TYR A 347 -10.90 -21.44 -4.70
CA TYR A 347 -10.31 -22.75 -4.97
C TYR A 347 -9.01 -22.95 -4.19
#